data_AF-A0A9D0IBK2-F1
#
_entry.id   AF-A0A9D0IBK2-F1
#
_cell.length_a   1.000
_cell.length_b   1.000
_cell.length_c   1.000
_cell.angle_alpha   90.00
_cell.angle_beta   90.00
_cell.angle_gamma   90.00
#
_symmetry.space_group_name_H-M   'P 1'
#
loop_
_entity.id
_entity.type
_entity.pdbx_description
1 polymer ?
#
loop_
_entity_poly.entity_id
_entity_poly.type
_entity_poly.pdbx_seq_one_letter_code
_entity_poly.pdbx_strand_id
1 'polypeptide(L)'
;MPSFYSGWGRRSRRWLGLLGEPSRRFSPRPKARRRPMPVGRCHCRAPWTCGRVREVLAIAGHKVPGGKVREVLDNSSGLGYNLLQNPTLPSDSSAEEGPMVQVITDSCASIPEALVRKLKIEVVPYYIHKGTETLRDLVDVGRREFFEWLPKAKQLPKTANPGPGDYLAAFKRVAQRTREIVTVHMTSKGSGAYQAALVAREMAQERLPELRIEVVDTLQVAMVHGWAAIEAARAALANASLEKVAQVAREVAAKGTMIQTADTLRYLYLGGRIGRAQHLVGSLMNVKPLIGMEDGVIVPLGRARSRLGAYRQMIRLMGERVPFGSRIKIAVTHVAAPEEARRLLAMVGEKFICVEEIVSELSPALGVHTGPGMVGVNFFPV
;
A
#
# COMPACT_ATOMS: atom_id res chain seq x y z
N MET A 1 -56.60 -5.63 34.61
CA MET A 1 -56.09 -6.99 34.92
C MET A 1 -54.66 -7.09 34.39
N PRO A 2 -53.72 -7.70 35.14
CA PRO A 2 -53.00 -6.88 36.13
C PRO A 2 -51.46 -7.02 36.22
N SER A 3 -50.84 -5.97 36.77
CA SER A 3 -49.65 -5.93 37.67
C SER A 3 -48.29 -6.50 37.17
N PHE A 4 -47.11 -6.24 37.74
CA PHE A 4 -46.62 -5.55 38.96
C PHE A 4 -45.31 -4.75 38.62
N TYR A 5 -44.54 -4.05 39.47
CA TYR A 5 -44.55 -3.76 40.93
C TYR A 5 -44.05 -2.30 41.18
N SER A 6 -44.13 -1.83 42.44
CA SER A 6 -43.57 -0.59 42.99
C SER A 6 -42.12 -0.79 43.56
N GLY A 7 -41.37 0.20 44.08
CA GLY A 7 -41.69 1.61 44.36
C GLY A 7 -40.48 2.42 44.89
N TRP A 8 -40.71 3.71 45.19
CA TRP A 8 -39.72 4.66 45.72
C TRP A 8 -39.89 4.89 47.23
N GLY A 9 -38.77 5.11 47.94
CA GLY A 9 -38.76 5.57 49.34
C GLY A 9 -37.64 6.57 49.62
N ARG A 10 -37.99 7.81 50.02
CA ARG A 10 -37.02 8.88 50.36
C ARG A 10 -36.76 8.92 51.87
N ARG A 11 -35.51 9.22 52.26
CA ARG A 11 -35.06 9.97 53.45
C ARG A 11 -33.53 10.12 53.37
N SER A 12 -32.82 11.15 53.82
CA SER A 12 -32.96 12.61 53.76
C SER A 12 -31.92 13.22 54.74
N ARG A 13 -30.83 13.83 54.22
CA ARG A 13 -29.90 14.74 54.95
C ARG A 13 -29.11 14.03 56.11
N ARG A 14 -28.01 14.52 56.70
CA ARG A 14 -27.20 15.76 56.65
C ARG A 14 -25.89 15.42 57.43
N TRP A 15 -24.65 15.66 57.00
CA TRP A 15 -23.87 16.90 57.14
C TRP A 15 -22.43 16.68 56.62
N LEU A 16 -21.78 17.81 56.33
CA LEU A 16 -20.34 18.11 56.28
C LEU A 16 -19.42 17.20 57.14
N GLY A 17 -18.13 17.01 56.81
CA GLY A 17 -17.28 17.62 55.77
C GLY A 17 -15.89 17.97 56.35
N LEU A 18 -14.81 17.97 55.55
CA LEU A 18 -13.51 18.57 55.89
C LEU A 18 -12.63 18.74 54.64
N LEU A 19 -11.76 19.76 54.66
CA LEU A 19 -10.93 20.25 53.55
C LEU A 19 -9.44 20.04 53.82
N GLY A 20 -8.63 20.09 52.74
CA GLY A 20 -7.18 20.30 52.78
C GLY A 20 -6.34 19.01 52.66
N GLU A 21 -5.16 19.02 52.03
CA GLU A 21 -4.50 20.04 51.19
C GLU A 21 -3.41 19.34 50.31
N PRO A 22 -2.67 20.04 49.42
CA PRO A 22 -2.24 19.43 48.15
C PRO A 22 -0.74 19.12 47.98
N SER A 23 -0.45 18.56 46.81
CA SER A 23 0.80 18.65 46.04
C SER A 23 1.91 17.62 46.29
N ARG A 24 2.30 16.95 45.19
CA ARG A 24 3.71 16.66 44.87
C ARG A 24 3.96 16.98 43.40
N ARG A 25 4.71 18.06 43.15
CA ARG A 25 5.21 18.39 41.81
C ARG A 25 6.33 17.42 41.44
N PHE A 26 6.24 16.78 40.28
CA PHE A 26 7.39 16.10 39.68
C PHE A 26 8.38 17.14 39.17
N SER A 27 9.64 17.08 39.61
CA SER A 27 10.72 17.85 38.99
C SER A 27 11.41 17.04 37.89
N PRO A 28 11.80 17.66 36.76
CA PRO A 28 12.60 16.99 35.74
C PRO A 28 14.07 16.93 36.16
N ARG A 29 14.69 15.75 36.06
CA ARG A 29 16.14 15.59 36.25
C ARG A 29 16.93 16.40 35.20
N PRO A 30 18.06 17.03 35.55
CA PRO A 30 18.82 17.86 34.62
C PRO A 30 19.52 17.05 33.51
N LYS A 31 19.57 17.63 32.31
CA LYS A 31 20.26 17.03 31.14
C LYS A 31 21.77 17.00 31.36
N ALA A 32 22.38 15.81 31.27
CA ALA A 32 23.83 15.67 31.21
C ALA A 32 24.40 16.32 29.94
N ARG A 33 25.28 17.32 30.10
CA ARG A 33 25.99 17.97 28.98
C ARG A 33 27.04 17.00 28.42
N ARG A 34 26.87 16.52 27.19
CA ARG A 34 27.95 15.85 26.46
C ARG A 34 28.99 16.89 26.05
N ARG A 35 30.25 16.71 26.46
CA ARG A 35 31.41 17.47 25.95
C ARG A 35 31.78 16.95 24.55
N PRO A 36 32.24 17.81 23.62
CA PRO A 36 32.74 17.35 22.32
C PRO A 36 34.11 16.65 22.46
N MET A 37 34.30 15.55 21.73
CA MET A 37 35.62 14.94 21.50
C MET A 37 36.41 15.79 20.49
N PRO A 38 37.75 15.90 20.62
CA PRO A 38 38.57 16.68 19.68
C PRO A 38 38.73 15.97 18.32
N VAL A 39 38.77 16.76 17.25
CA VAL A 39 38.96 16.28 15.87
C VAL A 39 40.44 16.00 15.62
N GLY A 40 40.83 14.73 15.58
CA GLY A 40 42.17 14.31 15.18
C GLY A 40 42.40 14.50 13.68
N ARG A 41 43.40 15.30 13.31
CA ARG A 41 43.83 15.46 11.91
C ARG A 41 44.73 14.29 11.51
N CYS A 42 44.33 13.48 10.55
CA CYS A 42 45.27 12.64 9.81
C CYS A 42 45.86 13.45 8.64
N HIS A 43 47.16 13.73 8.70
CA HIS A 43 47.96 14.13 7.56
C HIS A 43 48.73 12.91 7.05
N CYS A 44 48.50 12.50 5.81
CA CYS A 44 49.47 11.74 5.02
C CYS A 44 49.42 12.24 3.58
N ARG A 45 50.58 12.60 3.03
CA ARG A 45 50.75 13.00 1.63
C ARG A 45 50.96 11.75 0.77
N ALA A 46 50.63 11.87 -0.52
CA ALA A 46 50.85 10.86 -1.57
C ALA A 46 52.33 10.86 -2.02
N PRO A 47 52.75 10.25 -3.16
CA PRO A 47 52.10 9.22 -4.00
C PRO A 47 53.03 8.01 -4.32
N TRP A 48 52.50 6.95 -4.93
CA TRP A 48 53.30 6.03 -5.76
C TRP A 48 52.60 5.73 -7.08
N THR A 49 53.37 5.71 -8.16
CA THR A 49 52.97 5.41 -9.53
C THR A 49 53.85 4.27 -10.07
N CYS A 50 53.50 3.78 -11.28
CA CYS A 50 54.18 2.71 -12.03
C CYS A 50 53.88 1.27 -11.53
N GLY A 51 53.69 0.27 -12.39
CA GLY A 51 53.80 0.28 -13.86
C GLY A 51 53.10 -0.89 -14.56
N ARG A 52 53.11 -0.83 -15.89
CA ARG A 52 52.43 -1.74 -16.84
C ARG A 52 52.80 -3.22 -16.66
N VAL A 53 51.81 -4.09 -16.88
CA VAL A 53 51.95 -5.25 -17.78
C VAL A 53 50.76 -5.24 -18.74
N ARG A 54 51.03 -5.45 -20.04
CA ARG A 54 50.00 -5.69 -21.08
C ARG A 54 49.98 -7.19 -21.42
N GLU A 55 48.89 -7.58 -22.07
CA GLU A 55 48.70 -8.75 -22.94
C GLU A 55 48.15 -10.02 -22.25
N VAL A 56 47.26 -10.82 -22.86
CA VAL A 56 46.40 -10.65 -24.06
C VAL A 56 45.19 -11.58 -23.86
N LEU A 57 43.98 -11.13 -24.24
CA LEU A 57 42.94 -11.92 -24.95
C LEU A 57 41.61 -11.14 -24.93
N ALA A 58 41.16 -10.73 -26.11
CA ALA A 58 39.80 -10.26 -26.34
C ALA A 58 38.96 -11.41 -26.88
N ILE A 59 37.68 -11.48 -26.51
CA ILE A 59 36.57 -12.06 -27.29
C ILE A 59 35.23 -11.56 -26.70
N ALA A 60 34.23 -11.39 -27.56
CA ALA A 60 32.81 -11.12 -27.24
C ALA A 60 32.51 -9.88 -26.37
N GLY A 61 32.48 -8.70 -27.00
CA GLY A 61 31.83 -7.53 -26.42
C GLY A 61 30.31 -7.56 -26.60
N HIS A 62 29.55 -7.27 -25.54
CA HIS A 62 28.18 -6.76 -25.65
C HIS A 62 27.99 -5.54 -24.75
N LYS A 63 27.72 -4.39 -25.37
CA LYS A 63 27.19 -3.20 -24.66
C LYS A 63 25.79 -3.53 -24.14
N VAL A 64 25.50 -3.19 -22.88
CA VAL A 64 24.13 -3.17 -22.34
C VAL A 64 23.52 -1.79 -22.60
N PRO A 65 22.46 -1.65 -23.43
CA PRO A 65 21.73 -0.40 -23.58
C PRO A 65 20.61 -0.28 -22.53
N GLY A 66 20.26 0.96 -22.20
CA GLY A 66 19.34 1.31 -21.10
C GLY A 66 17.99 0.58 -21.08
N GLY A 67 17.47 0.40 -19.87
CA GLY A 67 16.18 -0.23 -19.62
C GLY A 67 15.04 0.56 -20.27
N LYS A 68 14.24 -0.13 -21.10
CA LYS A 68 12.96 0.40 -21.59
C LYS A 68 11.90 0.27 -20.51
N VAL A 69 11.29 1.39 -20.12
CA VAL A 69 9.98 1.39 -19.47
C VAL A 69 9.01 0.66 -20.41
N ARG A 70 8.41 -0.45 -19.96
CA ARG A 70 7.40 -1.17 -20.75
C ARG A 70 6.03 -0.58 -20.48
N GLU A 71 5.54 0.17 -21.45
CA GLU A 71 4.15 0.57 -21.55
C GLU A 71 3.28 -0.65 -21.89
N VAL A 72 2.11 -0.76 -21.27
CA VAL A 72 1.06 -1.72 -21.65
C VAL A 72 -0.08 -0.89 -22.21
N LEU A 73 -0.08 -0.70 -23.53
CA LEU A 73 -1.16 -0.01 -24.23
C LEU A 73 -2.30 -1.00 -24.50
N ASP A 74 -3.50 -0.61 -24.08
CA ASP A 74 -4.75 -1.22 -24.50
C ASP A 74 -5.05 -0.81 -25.94
N ASN A 75 -5.44 -1.76 -26.79
CA ASN A 75 -5.81 -1.49 -28.17
C ASN A 75 -6.88 -2.48 -28.63
N SER A 76 -8.12 -2.02 -28.62
CA SER A 76 -9.28 -2.74 -29.13
C SER A 76 -9.57 -2.30 -30.58
N SER A 77 -9.31 -3.18 -31.54
CA SER A 77 -9.92 -3.15 -32.87
C SER A 77 -9.75 -4.51 -33.54
N GLY A 78 -10.85 -5.07 -34.05
CA GLY A 78 -10.86 -6.40 -34.64
C GLY A 78 -10.60 -6.38 -36.15
N LEU A 79 -9.94 -7.43 -36.64
CA LEU A 79 -9.97 -7.89 -38.03
C LEU A 79 -9.90 -9.42 -37.99
N GLY A 80 -10.88 -10.10 -38.57
CA GLY A 80 -10.93 -11.57 -38.60
C GLY A 80 -10.31 -12.13 -39.88
N TYR A 81 -9.73 -13.32 -39.80
CA TYR A 81 -9.41 -14.17 -40.95
C TYR A 81 -9.68 -15.65 -40.65
N ASN A 82 -9.94 -16.41 -41.72
CA ASN A 82 -10.60 -17.72 -41.67
C ASN A 82 -9.70 -18.91 -41.31
N LEU A 83 -10.38 -19.91 -40.74
CA LEU A 83 -10.15 -21.35 -40.78
C LEU A 83 -9.10 -21.87 -41.79
N LEU A 84 -8.09 -22.57 -41.26
CA LEU A 84 -7.53 -23.79 -41.87
C LEU A 84 -7.40 -24.87 -40.78
N GLN A 85 -7.51 -26.13 -41.19
CA GLN A 85 -7.72 -27.28 -40.29
C GLN A 85 -6.43 -27.85 -39.68
N ASN A 86 -6.61 -28.58 -38.57
CA ASN A 86 -5.60 -29.30 -37.78
C ASN A 86 -4.55 -30.10 -38.56
N PRO A 87 -3.39 -30.32 -37.91
CA PRO A 87 -3.03 -31.68 -37.50
C PRO A 87 -3.11 -31.84 -35.97
N THR A 88 -3.55 -33.02 -35.52
CA THR A 88 -3.69 -33.37 -34.10
C THR A 88 -2.36 -33.31 -33.35
N LEU A 89 -2.27 -32.45 -32.33
CA LEU A 89 -1.18 -32.45 -31.36
C LEU A 89 -1.30 -33.64 -30.39
N PRO A 90 -0.18 -34.18 -29.88
CA PRO A 90 -0.22 -35.22 -28.84
C PRO A 90 -0.94 -34.73 -27.58
N SER A 91 -1.68 -35.62 -26.95
CA SER A 91 -2.39 -35.35 -25.69
C SER A 91 -1.45 -35.44 -24.48
N ASP A 92 -0.50 -34.51 -24.36
CA ASP A 92 0.25 -34.34 -23.12
C ASP A 92 -0.66 -33.71 -22.06
N SER A 93 -1.30 -34.56 -21.27
CA SER A 93 -2.16 -34.18 -20.15
C SER A 93 -1.35 -33.76 -18.91
N SER A 94 -0.22 -33.07 -19.08
CA SER A 94 0.33 -32.24 -18.03
C SER A 94 -0.51 -30.96 -17.95
N ALA A 95 -1.66 -31.05 -17.27
CA ALA A 95 -2.32 -29.85 -16.79
C ALA A 95 -1.27 -29.04 -16.01
N GLU A 96 -1.09 -27.75 -16.32
CA GLU A 96 -0.26 -26.88 -15.49
C GLU A 96 -0.85 -26.89 -14.08
N GLU A 97 -0.24 -27.66 -13.17
CA GLU A 97 -0.63 -27.67 -11.77
C GLU A 97 -0.47 -26.24 -11.25
N GLY A 98 -1.61 -25.61 -10.98
CA GLY A 98 -1.65 -24.26 -10.45
C GLY A 98 -0.89 -24.19 -9.11
N PRO A 99 -0.42 -23.00 -8.72
CA PRO A 99 0.31 -22.87 -7.46
C PRO A 99 -0.54 -23.42 -6.31
N MET A 100 0.08 -24.23 -5.45
CA MET A 100 -0.63 -24.86 -4.32
C MET A 100 -1.28 -23.83 -3.39
N VAL A 101 -0.73 -22.62 -3.34
CA VAL A 101 -1.29 -21.45 -2.64
C VAL A 101 -1.81 -20.44 -3.67
N GLN A 102 -2.95 -19.78 -3.40
CA GLN A 102 -3.35 -18.57 -4.14
C GLN A 102 -3.45 -17.35 -3.24
N VAL A 103 -3.24 -16.18 -3.83
CA VAL A 103 -3.27 -14.89 -3.13
C VAL A 103 -4.55 -14.13 -3.46
N ILE A 104 -5.23 -13.70 -2.42
CA ILE A 104 -6.37 -12.79 -2.48
C ILE A 104 -5.93 -11.44 -1.93
N THR A 105 -6.44 -10.36 -2.49
CA THR A 105 -6.31 -9.02 -1.92
C THR A 105 -7.58 -8.22 -2.14
N ASP A 106 -7.58 -6.96 -1.76
CA ASP A 106 -8.68 -6.03 -1.98
C ASP A 106 -8.25 -4.85 -2.85
N SER A 107 -9.22 -4.12 -3.42
CA SER A 107 -8.94 -3.08 -4.42
C SER A 107 -8.08 -1.92 -3.91
N CYS A 108 -7.98 -1.70 -2.59
CA CYS A 108 -7.09 -0.70 -2.00
C CYS A 108 -5.61 -1.04 -2.20
N ALA A 109 -5.25 -2.28 -2.53
CA ALA A 109 -3.89 -2.65 -2.94
C ALA A 109 -3.42 -1.85 -4.18
N SER A 110 -4.36 -1.39 -5.01
CA SER A 110 -4.10 -0.58 -6.22
C SER A 110 -3.07 -1.18 -7.18
N ILE A 111 -3.01 -2.51 -7.28
CA ILE A 111 -2.11 -3.22 -8.20
C ILE A 111 -2.56 -2.95 -9.65
N PRO A 112 -1.64 -2.68 -10.60
CA PRO A 112 -1.98 -2.60 -12.02
C PRO A 112 -2.61 -3.90 -12.52
N GLU A 113 -3.69 -3.80 -13.30
CA GLU A 113 -4.51 -4.95 -13.69
C GLU A 113 -3.72 -6.03 -14.45
N ALA A 114 -2.75 -5.62 -15.27
CA ALA A 114 -1.85 -6.55 -15.97
C ALA A 114 -1.00 -7.41 -15.00
N LEU A 115 -0.61 -6.87 -13.83
CA LEU A 115 0.07 -7.64 -12.78
C LEU A 115 -0.90 -8.52 -12.00
N VAL A 116 -2.12 -8.06 -11.71
CA VAL A 116 -3.17 -8.88 -11.10
C VAL A 116 -3.42 -10.15 -11.92
N ARG A 117 -3.67 -9.98 -13.23
CA ARG A 117 -3.87 -11.10 -14.18
C ARG A 117 -2.62 -12.00 -14.27
N LYS A 118 -1.43 -11.43 -14.46
CA LYS A 118 -0.18 -12.19 -14.59
C LYS A 118 0.16 -13.02 -13.35
N LEU A 119 -0.12 -12.49 -12.16
CA LEU A 119 0.19 -13.14 -10.88
C LEU A 119 -0.96 -13.99 -10.33
N LYS A 120 -2.05 -14.18 -11.10
CA LYS A 120 -3.24 -14.94 -10.72
C LYS A 120 -3.83 -14.49 -9.35
N ILE A 121 -3.79 -13.18 -9.07
CA ILE A 121 -4.30 -12.59 -7.82
C ILE A 121 -5.82 -12.36 -7.94
N GLU A 122 -6.59 -12.85 -6.97
CA GLU A 122 -8.02 -12.52 -6.83
C GLU A 122 -8.16 -11.17 -6.11
N VAL A 123 -9.00 -10.25 -6.60
CA VAL A 123 -9.22 -8.93 -5.99
C VAL A 123 -10.67 -8.79 -5.55
N VAL A 124 -10.89 -8.50 -4.26
CA VAL A 124 -12.21 -8.19 -3.71
C VAL A 124 -12.45 -6.68 -3.76
N PRO A 125 -13.50 -6.20 -4.46
CA PRO A 125 -13.72 -4.77 -4.65
C PRO A 125 -14.31 -4.11 -3.40
N TYR A 126 -13.75 -2.96 -3.01
CA TYR A 126 -14.42 -2.03 -2.10
C TYR A 126 -15.71 -1.47 -2.71
N TYR A 127 -16.55 -0.85 -1.89
CA TYR A 127 -17.77 -0.17 -2.35
C TYR A 127 -17.63 1.35 -2.27
N ILE A 128 -18.21 2.04 -3.25
CA ILE A 128 -18.27 3.50 -3.35
C ILE A 128 -19.73 3.92 -3.45
N HIS A 129 -20.16 4.77 -2.51
CA HIS A 129 -21.50 5.33 -2.48
C HIS A 129 -21.49 6.73 -3.10
N LYS A 130 -22.12 6.86 -4.27
CA LYS A 130 -22.25 8.08 -5.06
C LYS A 130 -23.71 8.52 -5.03
N GLY A 131 -24.07 9.32 -4.02
CA GLY A 131 -25.48 9.65 -3.75
C GLY A 131 -26.25 8.41 -3.33
N THR A 132 -27.22 7.98 -4.14
CA THR A 132 -27.99 6.73 -3.96
C THR A 132 -27.36 5.52 -4.65
N GLU A 133 -26.39 5.72 -5.55
CA GLU A 133 -25.70 4.64 -6.25
C GLU A 133 -24.66 3.97 -5.34
N THR A 134 -24.54 2.64 -5.41
CA THR A 134 -23.46 1.88 -4.77
C THR A 134 -22.73 1.09 -5.85
N LEU A 135 -21.44 1.37 -6.00
CA LEU A 135 -20.59 0.88 -7.09
C LEU A 135 -19.43 0.06 -6.51
N ARG A 136 -19.11 -1.08 -7.10
CA ARG A 136 -17.92 -1.87 -6.77
C ARG A 136 -16.69 -1.25 -7.44
N ASP A 137 -15.70 -0.90 -6.61
CA ASP A 137 -14.43 -0.30 -7.00
C ASP A 137 -13.69 -1.17 -8.03
N LEU A 138 -13.33 -0.59 -9.18
CA LEU A 138 -12.69 -1.25 -10.32
C LEU A 138 -13.53 -2.34 -11.03
N VAL A 139 -14.82 -2.50 -10.69
CA VAL A 139 -15.74 -3.45 -11.35
C VAL A 139 -16.92 -2.73 -11.98
N ASP A 140 -17.64 -1.92 -11.20
CA ASP A 140 -18.75 -1.08 -11.68
C ASP A 140 -18.30 0.37 -11.96
N VAL A 141 -17.07 0.73 -11.57
CA VAL A 141 -16.50 2.07 -11.78
C VAL A 141 -14.98 2.02 -11.97
N GLY A 142 -14.54 2.60 -13.09
CA GLY A 142 -13.14 2.74 -13.48
C GLY A 142 -12.47 4.01 -12.94
N ARG A 143 -11.12 4.02 -12.96
CA ARG A 143 -10.30 5.15 -12.50
C ARG A 143 -10.58 6.45 -13.25
N ARG A 144 -10.55 6.40 -14.58
CA ARG A 144 -10.63 7.57 -15.45
C ARG A 144 -11.93 8.34 -15.24
N GLU A 145 -13.08 7.69 -15.45
CA GLU A 145 -14.40 8.31 -15.28
C GLU A 145 -14.60 8.86 -13.87
N PHE A 146 -14.12 8.13 -12.85
CA PHE A 146 -14.27 8.55 -11.47
C PHE A 146 -13.43 9.78 -11.12
N PHE A 147 -12.18 9.87 -11.59
CA PHE A 147 -11.33 11.03 -11.35
C PHE A 147 -11.66 12.23 -12.26
N GLU A 148 -12.27 12.01 -13.43
CA GLU A 148 -12.89 13.08 -14.22
C GLU A 148 -14.16 13.64 -13.56
N TRP A 149 -14.87 12.84 -12.74
CA TRP A 149 -16.07 13.24 -12.00
C TRP A 149 -15.79 13.85 -10.62
N LEU A 150 -14.87 13.28 -9.83
CA LEU A 150 -14.65 13.63 -8.42
C LEU A 150 -14.40 15.13 -8.13
N PRO A 151 -13.66 15.91 -8.96
CA PRO A 151 -13.54 17.37 -8.79
C PRO A 151 -14.87 18.14 -8.90
N LYS A 152 -15.84 17.58 -9.64
CA LYS A 152 -17.15 18.19 -9.96
C LYS A 152 -18.23 17.78 -8.94
N ALA A 153 -17.91 16.87 -8.02
CA ALA A 153 -18.86 16.31 -7.07
C ALA A 153 -19.30 17.34 -6.01
N LYS A 154 -20.60 17.67 -5.98
CA LYS A 154 -21.19 18.60 -5.00
C LYS A 154 -21.10 18.08 -3.55
N GLN A 155 -21.10 16.76 -3.39
CA GLN A 155 -20.85 16.06 -2.13
C GLN A 155 -19.78 15.00 -2.40
N LEU A 156 -18.84 14.82 -1.48
CA LEU A 156 -17.86 13.74 -1.62
C LEU A 156 -18.57 12.38 -1.48
N PRO A 157 -18.22 11.39 -2.32
CA PRO A 157 -18.69 10.02 -2.15
C PRO A 157 -18.19 9.43 -0.83
N LYS A 158 -18.87 8.39 -0.35
CA LYS A 158 -18.42 7.59 0.80
C LYS A 158 -17.88 6.25 0.31
N THR A 159 -17.06 5.60 1.13
CA THR A 159 -16.58 4.23 0.86
C THR A 159 -17.01 3.27 1.96
N ALA A 160 -17.34 2.03 1.58
CA ALA A 160 -17.44 0.90 2.51
C ALA A 160 -16.45 -0.20 2.12
N ASN A 161 -15.96 -0.94 3.11
CA ASN A 161 -15.14 -2.13 2.86
C ASN A 161 -16.01 -3.32 2.44
N PRO A 162 -15.43 -4.35 1.80
CA PRO A 162 -16.11 -5.61 1.59
C PRO A 162 -16.52 -6.23 2.93
N GLY A 163 -17.68 -6.88 2.96
CA GLY A 163 -18.18 -7.62 4.11
C GLY A 163 -17.71 -9.08 4.13
N PRO A 164 -18.01 -9.85 5.19
CA PRO A 164 -17.64 -11.25 5.28
C PRO A 164 -18.20 -12.11 4.13
N GLY A 165 -19.38 -11.76 3.61
CA GLY A 165 -19.99 -12.44 2.46
C GLY A 165 -19.18 -12.29 1.17
N ASP A 166 -18.59 -11.12 0.92
CA ASP A 166 -17.76 -10.87 -0.27
C ASP A 166 -16.48 -11.72 -0.24
N TYR A 167 -15.81 -11.75 0.91
CA TYR A 167 -14.62 -12.58 1.12
C TYR A 167 -14.93 -14.07 1.10
N LEU A 168 -16.04 -14.53 1.70
CA LEU A 168 -16.46 -15.93 1.62
C LEU A 168 -16.77 -16.34 0.17
N ALA A 169 -17.34 -15.45 -0.64
CA ALA A 169 -17.55 -15.69 -2.06
C ALA A 169 -16.22 -15.80 -2.83
N ALA A 170 -15.23 -14.95 -2.50
CA ALA A 170 -13.88 -15.04 -3.07
C ALA A 170 -13.17 -16.33 -2.66
N PHE A 171 -13.21 -16.71 -1.37
CA PHE A 171 -12.66 -17.97 -0.86
C PHE A 171 -13.25 -19.18 -1.59
N LYS A 172 -14.57 -19.20 -1.81
CA LYS A 172 -15.24 -20.25 -2.59
C LYS A 172 -14.77 -20.33 -4.05
N ARG A 173 -14.58 -19.20 -4.74
CA ARG A 173 -14.05 -19.17 -6.13
C ARG A 173 -12.60 -19.64 -6.21
N VAL A 174 -11.79 -19.29 -5.22
CA VAL A 174 -10.38 -19.70 -5.16
C VAL A 174 -10.23 -21.17 -4.74
N ALA A 175 -11.06 -21.66 -3.82
CA ALA A 175 -11.07 -23.05 -3.36
C ALA A 175 -11.37 -24.10 -4.45
N GLN A 176 -11.92 -23.69 -5.60
CA GLN A 176 -12.07 -24.55 -6.78
C GLN A 176 -10.72 -24.91 -7.43
N ARG A 177 -9.64 -24.21 -7.09
CA ARG A 177 -8.34 -24.24 -7.78
C ARG A 177 -7.15 -24.47 -6.82
N THR A 178 -7.38 -24.49 -5.51
CA THR A 178 -6.35 -24.65 -4.46
C THR A 178 -7.03 -25.00 -3.13
N ARG A 179 -6.29 -25.59 -2.19
CA ARG A 179 -6.72 -25.78 -0.79
C ARG A 179 -6.04 -24.82 0.19
N GLU A 180 -5.26 -23.85 -0.30
CA GLU A 180 -4.46 -22.94 0.51
C GLU A 180 -4.56 -21.49 0.01
N ILE A 181 -4.95 -20.57 0.89
CA ILE A 181 -5.17 -19.15 0.55
C ILE A 181 -4.38 -18.25 1.49
N VAL A 182 -3.66 -17.28 0.94
CA VAL A 182 -3.21 -16.10 1.69
C VAL A 182 -4.02 -14.89 1.24
N THR A 183 -4.77 -14.28 2.16
CA THR A 183 -5.53 -13.06 1.89
C THR A 183 -4.86 -11.85 2.56
N VAL A 184 -4.49 -10.86 1.75
CA VAL A 184 -3.61 -9.75 2.14
C VAL A 184 -4.39 -8.43 2.08
N HIS A 185 -4.50 -7.75 3.22
CA HIS A 185 -5.39 -6.59 3.39
C HIS A 185 -4.66 -5.30 3.75
N MET A 186 -5.27 -4.18 3.41
CA MET A 186 -4.86 -2.88 3.93
C MET A 186 -5.06 -2.81 5.46
N THR A 187 -4.41 -1.82 6.09
CA THR A 187 -4.43 -1.57 7.54
C THR A 187 -5.79 -1.75 8.20
N SER A 188 -5.85 -2.66 9.18
CA SER A 188 -7.02 -2.85 10.05
C SER A 188 -7.41 -1.62 10.88
N LYS A 189 -6.55 -0.59 10.95
CA LYS A 189 -6.83 0.69 11.60
C LYS A 189 -7.56 1.69 10.70
N GLY A 190 -7.44 1.54 9.37
CA GLY A 190 -8.09 2.41 8.38
C GLY A 190 -9.39 1.84 7.81
N SER A 191 -9.60 0.53 7.93
CA SER A 191 -10.70 -0.19 7.31
C SER A 191 -11.07 -1.49 8.04
N GLY A 192 -12.34 -1.90 7.96
CA GLY A 192 -12.84 -3.16 8.53
C GLY A 192 -12.63 -4.40 7.66
N ALA A 193 -11.96 -4.28 6.51
CA ALA A 193 -11.74 -5.37 5.56
C ALA A 193 -11.03 -6.58 6.17
N TYR A 194 -9.96 -6.34 6.94
CA TYR A 194 -9.21 -7.40 7.62
C TYR A 194 -10.10 -8.21 8.58
N GLN A 195 -10.91 -7.52 9.38
CA GLN A 195 -11.86 -8.14 10.32
C GLN A 195 -12.96 -8.89 9.56
N ALA A 196 -13.46 -8.35 8.44
CA ALA A 196 -14.42 -9.04 7.60
C ALA A 196 -13.83 -10.32 6.98
N ALA A 197 -12.56 -10.33 6.60
CA ALA A 197 -11.86 -11.51 6.09
C ALA A 197 -11.61 -12.57 7.19
N LEU A 198 -11.34 -12.17 8.44
CA LEU A 198 -11.25 -13.09 9.59
C LEU A 198 -12.58 -13.83 9.82
N VAL A 199 -13.70 -13.10 9.85
CA VAL A 199 -15.04 -13.70 9.98
C VAL A 199 -15.35 -14.59 8.78
N ALA A 200 -15.01 -14.15 7.56
CA ALA A 200 -15.19 -14.98 6.36
C ALA A 200 -14.37 -16.27 6.38
N ARG A 201 -13.19 -16.28 7.01
CA ARG A 201 -12.39 -17.50 7.21
C ARG A 201 -13.10 -18.47 8.14
N GLU A 202 -13.65 -17.99 9.26
CA GLU A 202 -14.41 -18.83 10.21
C GLU A 202 -15.62 -19.46 9.49
N MET A 203 -16.39 -18.65 8.75
CA MET A 203 -17.49 -19.14 7.90
C MET A 203 -17.05 -20.09 6.78
N ALA A 204 -15.79 -20.03 6.34
CA ALA A 204 -15.23 -20.93 5.34
C ALA A 204 -14.78 -22.24 5.97
N GLN A 205 -14.18 -22.23 7.17
CA GLN A 205 -13.78 -23.44 7.90
C GLN A 205 -14.97 -24.37 8.20
N GLU A 206 -16.14 -23.81 8.51
CA GLU A 206 -17.39 -24.58 8.67
C GLU A 206 -17.87 -25.27 7.39
N ARG A 207 -17.57 -24.71 6.22
CA ARG A 207 -18.18 -25.09 4.93
C ARG A 207 -17.22 -25.78 3.97
N LEU A 208 -15.92 -25.61 4.20
CA LEU A 208 -14.79 -26.05 3.38
C LEU A 208 -13.67 -26.47 4.36
N PRO A 209 -13.85 -27.56 5.14
CA PRO A 209 -12.96 -27.89 6.26
C PRO A 209 -11.51 -28.19 5.85
N GLU A 210 -11.29 -28.56 4.59
CA GLU A 210 -9.97 -28.80 4.00
C GLU A 210 -9.28 -27.52 3.46
N LEU A 211 -9.92 -26.35 3.55
CA LEU A 211 -9.38 -25.07 3.04
C LEU A 211 -8.58 -24.33 4.13
N ARG A 212 -7.27 -24.23 3.96
CA ARG A 212 -6.37 -23.46 4.84
C ARG A 212 -6.36 -21.98 4.40
N ILE A 213 -6.62 -21.04 5.30
CA ILE A 213 -6.63 -19.60 5.00
C ILE A 213 -5.81 -18.82 6.03
N GLU A 214 -4.72 -18.20 5.56
CA GLU A 214 -3.95 -17.20 6.30
C GLU A 214 -4.46 -15.79 5.98
N VAL A 215 -4.77 -15.00 7.01
CA VAL A 215 -5.22 -13.60 6.87
C VAL A 215 -4.10 -12.68 7.31
N VAL A 216 -3.69 -11.73 6.45
CA VAL A 216 -2.57 -10.81 6.69
C VAL A 216 -3.09 -9.37 6.74
N ASP A 217 -3.02 -8.75 7.92
CA ASP A 217 -3.06 -7.29 8.06
C ASP A 217 -1.67 -6.74 7.71
N THR A 218 -1.59 -5.88 6.69
CA THR A 218 -0.31 -5.27 6.31
C THR A 218 0.07 -4.09 7.22
N LEU A 219 -0.88 -3.49 7.96
CA LEU A 219 -0.74 -2.16 8.58
C LEU A 219 -0.28 -1.08 7.56
N GLN A 220 -0.55 -1.29 6.28
CA GLN A 220 -0.16 -0.42 5.17
C GLN A 220 -1.36 -0.17 4.25
N VAL A 221 -1.20 0.64 3.21
CA VAL A 221 -2.25 0.92 2.22
C VAL A 221 -1.60 1.29 0.88
N ALA A 222 -2.38 1.34 -0.20
CA ALA A 222 -1.90 1.57 -1.55
C ALA A 222 -0.81 0.57 -1.92
N MET A 223 0.19 0.97 -2.71
CA MET A 223 1.16 0.03 -3.28
C MET A 223 2.15 -0.58 -2.28
N VAL A 224 2.22 -0.17 -1.01
CA VAL A 224 2.96 -0.99 -0.02
C VAL A 224 2.18 -2.26 0.32
N HIS A 225 0.86 -2.15 0.48
CA HIS A 225 -0.05 -3.30 0.56
C HIS A 225 -0.06 -4.08 -0.77
N GLY A 226 -0.07 -3.37 -1.91
CA GLY A 226 0.09 -3.97 -3.24
C GLY A 226 1.39 -4.78 -3.39
N TRP A 227 2.53 -4.27 -2.92
CA TRP A 227 3.81 -5.00 -2.91
C TRP A 227 3.76 -6.26 -2.06
N ALA A 228 3.13 -6.21 -0.87
CA ALA A 228 2.97 -7.40 -0.03
C ALA A 228 2.19 -8.52 -0.75
N ALA A 229 1.11 -8.17 -1.45
CA ALA A 229 0.34 -9.13 -2.26
C ALA A 229 1.10 -9.60 -3.52
N ILE A 230 1.83 -8.72 -4.21
CA ILE A 230 2.66 -9.06 -5.38
C ILE A 230 3.75 -10.06 -5.02
N GLU A 231 4.52 -9.82 -3.96
CA GLU A 231 5.62 -10.70 -3.56
C GLU A 231 5.11 -12.00 -2.95
N ALA A 232 3.98 -11.98 -2.24
CA ALA A 232 3.29 -13.21 -1.82
C ALA A 232 2.85 -14.04 -3.04
N ALA A 233 2.23 -13.43 -4.05
CA ALA A 233 1.80 -14.15 -5.24
C ALA A 233 2.98 -14.73 -6.04
N ARG A 234 4.13 -14.05 -6.03
CA ARG A 234 5.40 -14.58 -6.59
C ARG A 234 5.94 -15.76 -5.80
N ALA A 235 5.90 -15.71 -4.46
CA ALA A 235 6.28 -16.83 -3.63
C ALA A 235 5.35 -18.04 -3.84
N ALA A 236 4.05 -17.81 -3.99
CA ALA A 236 3.05 -18.83 -4.28
C ALA A 236 3.28 -19.48 -5.66
N LEU A 237 3.55 -18.68 -6.70
CA LEU A 237 3.94 -19.17 -8.04
C LEU A 237 5.30 -19.88 -8.07
N ALA A 238 6.13 -19.69 -7.05
CA ALA A 238 7.37 -20.44 -6.82
C ALA A 238 7.15 -21.67 -5.92
N ASN A 239 5.90 -22.11 -5.73
CA ASN A 239 5.49 -23.26 -4.91
C ASN A 239 5.97 -23.22 -3.45
N ALA A 240 6.11 -22.02 -2.87
CA ALA A 240 6.34 -21.87 -1.44
C ALA A 240 5.09 -22.27 -0.63
N SER A 241 5.28 -22.81 0.58
CA SER A 241 4.17 -23.20 1.46
C SER A 241 3.33 -21.99 1.90
N LEU A 242 2.07 -22.23 2.27
CA LEU A 242 1.14 -21.23 2.83
C LEU A 242 1.80 -20.30 3.86
N GLU A 243 2.53 -20.89 4.81
CA GLU A 243 3.19 -20.18 5.91
C GLU A 243 4.29 -19.26 5.37
N LYS A 244 5.07 -19.72 4.38
CA LYS A 244 6.11 -18.91 3.75
C LYS A 244 5.53 -17.80 2.87
N VAL A 245 4.44 -18.05 2.14
CA VAL A 245 3.74 -17.04 1.34
C VAL A 245 3.19 -15.92 2.25
N ALA A 246 2.51 -16.30 3.34
CA ALA A 246 1.98 -15.34 4.31
C ALA A 246 3.11 -14.57 5.05
N GLN A 247 4.23 -15.24 5.34
CA GLN A 247 5.41 -14.61 5.91
C GLN A 247 6.06 -13.59 4.94
N VAL A 248 6.14 -13.88 3.64
CA VAL A 248 6.63 -12.91 2.63
C VAL A 248 5.76 -11.65 2.59
N ALA A 249 4.43 -11.80 2.64
CA ALA A 249 3.52 -10.64 2.72
C ALA A 249 3.83 -9.75 3.94
N ARG A 250 4.00 -10.37 5.13
CA ARG A 250 4.31 -9.67 6.39
C ARG A 250 5.67 -8.98 6.35
N GLU A 251 6.71 -9.64 5.84
CA GLU A 251 8.06 -9.07 5.73
C GLU A 251 8.11 -7.86 4.79
N VAL A 252 7.43 -7.94 3.65
CA VAL A 252 7.37 -6.83 2.68
C VAL A 252 6.57 -5.65 3.24
N ALA A 253 5.45 -5.91 3.91
CA ALA A 253 4.66 -4.87 4.57
C ALA A 253 5.44 -4.15 5.70
N ALA A 254 6.21 -4.90 6.49
CA ALA A 254 7.02 -4.35 7.59
C ALA A 254 8.27 -3.58 7.12
N LYS A 255 8.90 -3.99 6.02
CA LYS A 255 10.01 -3.25 5.36
C LYS A 255 9.50 -2.06 4.55
N GLY A 256 8.26 -2.13 4.08
CA GLY A 256 7.59 -1.15 3.24
C GLY A 256 7.50 0.25 3.84
N THR A 257 7.65 1.26 2.99
CA THR A 257 7.52 2.67 3.36
C THR A 257 6.70 3.40 2.30
N MET A 258 5.66 4.08 2.75
CA MET A 258 4.81 4.95 1.91
C MET A 258 5.02 6.41 2.30
N ILE A 259 5.24 7.26 1.29
CA ILE A 259 5.30 8.71 1.43
C ILE A 259 4.45 9.32 0.32
N GLN A 260 3.49 10.18 0.66
CA GLN A 260 2.56 10.79 -0.29
C GLN A 260 2.53 12.32 -0.12
N THR A 261 2.23 13.02 -1.21
CA THR A 261 1.91 14.45 -1.23
C THR A 261 0.72 14.71 -2.14
N ALA A 262 -0.09 15.72 -1.81
CA ALA A 262 -1.29 16.09 -2.57
C ALA A 262 -1.42 17.62 -2.64
N ASP A 263 -2.34 18.12 -3.46
CA ASP A 263 -2.67 19.56 -3.48
C ASP A 263 -3.45 20.01 -2.24
N THR A 264 -4.12 19.08 -1.54
CA THR A 264 -4.88 19.35 -0.31
C THR A 264 -5.08 18.07 0.51
N LEU A 265 -5.26 18.21 1.84
CA LEU A 265 -5.70 17.13 2.73
C LEU A 265 -7.22 17.11 2.94
N ARG A 266 -7.98 17.96 2.23
CA ARG A 266 -9.44 18.06 2.34
C ARG A 266 -10.13 16.70 2.21
N TYR A 267 -9.71 15.89 1.25
CA TYR A 267 -10.26 14.55 1.02
C TYR A 267 -10.02 13.61 2.21
N LEU A 268 -8.78 13.55 2.73
CA LEU A 268 -8.43 12.70 3.88
C LEU A 268 -9.18 13.14 5.14
N TYR A 269 -9.33 14.45 5.33
CA TYR A 269 -10.05 15.02 6.46
C TYR A 269 -11.55 14.70 6.41
N LEU A 270 -12.22 15.02 5.29
CA LEU A 270 -13.66 14.78 5.13
C LEU A 270 -14.00 13.28 5.04
N GLY A 271 -13.09 12.47 4.51
CA GLY A 271 -13.18 11.01 4.55
C GLY A 271 -12.91 10.39 5.93
N GLY A 272 -12.38 11.16 6.88
CA GLY A 272 -12.06 10.71 8.24
C GLY A 272 -10.81 9.83 8.36
N ARG A 273 -10.03 9.65 7.28
CA ARG A 273 -8.85 8.75 7.22
C ARG A 273 -7.52 9.47 7.42
N ILE A 274 -7.54 10.76 7.75
CA ILE A 274 -6.36 11.61 7.95
C ILE A 274 -5.48 11.24 9.17
N GLY A 275 -5.96 10.40 10.09
CA GLY A 275 -5.16 9.89 11.21
C GLY A 275 -4.54 11.00 12.08
N ARG A 276 -3.24 10.90 12.35
CA ARG A 276 -2.47 11.86 13.18
C ARG A 276 -2.09 13.14 12.41
N ALA A 277 -2.36 13.21 11.11
CA ALA A 277 -2.07 14.38 10.27
C ALA A 277 -3.15 15.48 10.32
N GLN A 278 -4.15 15.37 11.21
CA GLN A 278 -5.25 16.35 11.37
C GLN A 278 -4.75 17.80 11.51
N HIS A 279 -3.65 18.03 12.22
CA HIS A 279 -3.10 19.37 12.46
C HIS A 279 -2.52 20.06 11.21
N LEU A 280 -2.38 19.34 10.08
CA LEU A 280 -2.00 19.94 8.79
C LEU A 280 -3.21 20.57 8.08
N VAL A 281 -4.44 20.24 8.48
CA VAL A 281 -5.68 20.84 7.97
C VAL A 281 -5.81 22.26 8.50
N GLY A 282 -5.70 23.24 7.61
CA GLY A 282 -5.67 24.66 7.96
C GLY A 282 -4.26 25.26 7.99
N SER A 283 -3.20 24.48 7.74
CA SER A 283 -1.88 25.06 7.53
C SER A 283 -1.83 25.84 6.20
N LEU A 284 -1.66 27.17 6.31
CA LEU A 284 -1.40 28.19 5.26
C LEU A 284 -1.64 27.81 3.79
N MET A 285 -2.45 28.61 3.08
CA MET A 285 -2.64 28.50 1.62
C MET A 285 -1.31 28.32 0.87
N ASN A 286 -1.34 27.48 -0.19
CA ASN A 286 -0.22 27.18 -1.09
C ASN A 286 0.93 26.31 -0.54
N VAL A 287 0.71 25.50 0.51
CA VAL A 287 1.65 24.41 0.88
C VAL A 287 1.26 23.06 0.29
N LYS A 288 2.25 22.21 0.02
CA LYS A 288 2.11 20.79 -0.35
C LYS A 288 2.45 19.94 0.87
N PRO A 289 1.47 19.35 1.57
CA PRO A 289 1.73 18.52 2.74
C PRO A 289 2.39 17.19 2.32
N LEU A 290 3.20 16.62 3.21
CA LEU A 290 3.74 15.27 3.08
C LEU A 290 3.18 14.41 4.22
N ILE A 291 2.76 13.21 3.89
CA ILE A 291 2.24 12.21 4.82
C ILE A 291 2.90 10.85 4.57
N GLY A 292 2.81 9.95 5.54
CA GLY A 292 3.19 8.55 5.43
C GLY A 292 2.40 7.69 6.42
N MET A 293 2.91 6.49 6.71
CA MET A 293 2.28 5.50 7.60
C MET A 293 3.19 5.15 8.79
N GLU A 294 2.64 5.19 10.00
CA GLU A 294 3.21 4.62 11.23
C GLU A 294 2.12 3.82 11.96
N ASP A 295 2.44 2.61 12.44
CA ASP A 295 1.54 1.76 13.24
C ASP A 295 0.12 1.55 12.63
N GLY A 296 0.04 1.51 11.30
CA GLY A 296 -1.22 1.39 10.56
C GLY A 296 -2.01 2.68 10.37
N VAL A 297 -1.49 3.84 10.78
CA VAL A 297 -2.19 5.13 10.79
C VAL A 297 -1.43 6.17 9.97
N ILE A 298 -2.17 7.03 9.26
CA ILE A 298 -1.61 8.17 8.51
C ILE A 298 -0.95 9.17 9.47
N VAL A 299 0.30 9.53 9.19
CA VAL A 299 1.12 10.48 9.94
C VAL A 299 1.64 11.63 9.07
N PRO A 300 1.88 12.82 9.65
CA PRO A 300 2.44 13.95 8.94
C PRO A 300 3.99 13.88 8.90
N LEU A 301 4.57 13.97 7.71
CA LEU A 301 6.02 13.96 7.47
C LEU A 301 6.60 15.34 7.10
N GLY A 302 5.74 16.36 7.01
CA GLY A 302 6.13 17.75 6.82
C GLY A 302 5.33 18.47 5.74
N ARG A 303 5.92 19.52 5.16
CA ARG A 303 5.31 20.34 4.11
C ARG A 303 6.36 21.05 3.25
N ALA A 304 6.08 21.19 1.97
CA ALA A 304 6.84 22.00 1.02
C ALA A 304 6.01 23.17 0.47
N ARG A 305 6.63 24.13 -0.22
CA ARG A 305 5.95 25.26 -0.89
C ARG A 305 5.66 25.02 -2.38
N SER A 306 6.19 23.96 -2.97
CA SER A 306 5.98 23.60 -4.38
C SER A 306 6.03 22.09 -4.56
N ARG A 307 5.45 21.59 -5.67
CA ARG A 307 5.41 20.14 -5.97
C ARG A 307 6.80 19.54 -6.15
N LEU A 308 7.70 20.22 -6.88
CA LEU A 308 9.11 19.83 -6.97
C LEU A 308 9.84 19.89 -5.61
N GLY A 309 9.49 20.84 -4.75
CA GLY A 309 9.99 20.90 -3.38
C GLY A 309 9.54 19.69 -2.54
N ALA A 310 8.28 19.28 -2.69
CA ALA A 310 7.77 18.08 -2.05
C ALA A 310 8.51 16.83 -2.53
N TYR A 311 8.76 16.68 -3.83
CA TYR A 311 9.52 15.53 -4.38
C TYR A 311 10.95 15.45 -3.85
N ARG A 312 11.66 16.58 -3.78
CA ARG A 312 12.99 16.63 -3.14
C ARG A 312 12.92 16.23 -1.66
N GLN A 313 11.88 16.66 -0.93
CA GLN A 313 11.69 16.29 0.47
C GLN A 313 11.32 14.80 0.63
N MET A 314 10.50 14.23 -0.27
CA MET A 314 10.17 12.80 -0.30
C MET A 314 11.43 11.96 -0.49
N ILE A 315 12.25 12.28 -1.49
CA ILE A 315 13.51 11.58 -1.76
C ILE A 315 14.50 11.71 -0.58
N ARG A 316 14.54 12.87 0.08
CA ARG A 316 15.32 13.06 1.32
C ARG A 316 14.83 12.14 2.45
N LEU A 317 13.51 12.03 2.65
CA LEU A 317 12.89 11.11 3.62
C LEU A 317 13.13 9.64 3.26
N MET A 318 13.14 9.28 1.96
CA MET A 318 13.56 7.95 1.52
C MET A 318 15.00 7.66 1.93
N GLY A 319 15.91 8.62 1.74
CA GLY A 319 17.33 8.53 2.14
C GLY A 319 17.56 8.39 3.65
N GLU A 320 16.65 8.89 4.48
CA GLU A 320 16.65 8.69 5.93
C GLU A 320 16.20 7.27 6.34
N ARG A 321 15.41 6.60 5.48
CA ARG A 321 14.88 5.25 5.73
C ARG A 321 15.73 4.14 5.12
N VAL A 322 16.30 4.39 3.94
CA VAL A 322 17.17 3.47 3.17
C VAL A 322 18.30 4.31 2.55
N PRO A 323 19.58 3.95 2.72
CA PRO A 323 20.69 4.74 2.17
C PRO A 323 20.62 4.93 0.65
N PHE A 324 21.03 6.09 0.14
CA PHE A 324 21.17 6.32 -1.30
C PHE A 324 22.14 5.31 -1.94
N GLY A 325 21.86 4.92 -3.18
CA GLY A 325 22.56 3.83 -3.88
C GLY A 325 22.09 2.42 -3.52
N SER A 326 21.22 2.26 -2.51
CA SER A 326 20.63 0.95 -2.19
C SER A 326 19.73 0.41 -3.31
N ARG A 327 19.60 -0.92 -3.35
CA ARG A 327 18.66 -1.64 -4.21
C ARG A 327 17.25 -1.59 -3.59
N ILE A 328 16.26 -1.12 -4.36
CA ILE A 328 14.87 -1.02 -3.92
C ILE A 328 13.91 -1.53 -4.99
N LYS A 329 12.77 -2.08 -4.57
CA LYS A 329 11.56 -2.15 -5.40
C LYS A 329 10.69 -0.94 -5.09
N ILE A 330 10.18 -0.26 -6.11
CA ILE A 330 9.39 0.96 -5.94
C ILE A 330 8.15 0.99 -6.82
N ALA A 331 7.04 1.42 -6.22
CA ALA A 331 5.85 1.82 -6.92
C ALA A 331 5.56 3.30 -6.67
N VAL A 332 5.47 4.09 -7.74
CA VAL A 332 5.04 5.49 -7.68
C VAL A 332 3.54 5.54 -7.96
N THR A 333 2.78 5.98 -6.96
CA THR A 333 1.32 6.04 -7.01
C THR A 333 0.81 7.43 -7.37
N HIS A 334 -0.26 7.53 -8.16
CA HIS A 334 -0.94 8.81 -8.42
C HIS A 334 -2.47 8.72 -8.40
N VAL A 335 -3.13 9.88 -8.45
CA VAL A 335 -4.56 10.04 -8.79
C VAL A 335 -4.67 11.12 -9.87
N ALA A 336 -5.02 10.74 -11.09
CA ALA A 336 -5.11 11.61 -12.27
C ALA A 336 -3.88 12.51 -12.51
N ALA A 337 -2.68 11.99 -12.25
CA ALA A 337 -1.41 12.73 -12.37
C ALA A 337 -0.25 11.85 -12.89
N PRO A 338 -0.39 11.16 -14.04
CA PRO A 338 0.62 10.23 -14.56
C PRO A 338 1.97 10.90 -14.87
N GLU A 339 1.98 12.11 -15.44
CA GLU A 339 3.23 12.81 -15.76
C GLU A 339 4.04 13.17 -14.51
N GLU A 340 3.36 13.62 -13.46
CA GLU A 340 4.00 13.94 -12.18
C GLU A 340 4.49 12.66 -11.47
N ALA A 341 3.84 11.51 -11.69
CA ALA A 341 4.30 10.21 -11.25
C ALA A 341 5.59 9.79 -11.96
N ARG A 342 5.64 9.88 -13.30
CA ARG A 342 6.85 9.60 -14.10
C ARG A 342 8.00 10.52 -13.72
N ARG A 343 7.71 11.82 -13.51
CA ARG A 343 8.69 12.82 -13.05
C ARG A 343 9.30 12.45 -11.69
N LEU A 344 8.47 12.06 -10.72
CA LEU A 344 8.95 11.63 -9.41
C LEU A 344 9.79 10.34 -9.51
N LEU A 345 9.35 9.36 -10.31
CA LEU A 345 10.10 8.12 -10.54
C LEU A 345 11.50 8.40 -11.10
N ALA A 346 11.62 9.26 -12.12
CA ALA A 346 12.91 9.67 -12.68
C ALA A 346 13.83 10.30 -11.62
N MET A 347 13.31 11.18 -10.77
CA MET A 347 14.08 11.79 -9.68
C MET A 347 14.52 10.78 -8.60
N VAL A 348 13.76 9.69 -8.38
CA VAL A 348 14.17 8.59 -7.50
C VAL A 348 15.29 7.76 -8.14
N GLY A 349 15.20 7.46 -9.44
CA GLY A 349 16.22 6.71 -10.19
C GLY A 349 17.60 7.37 -10.19
N GLU A 350 17.68 8.69 -10.01
CA GLU A 350 18.96 9.39 -9.81
C GLU A 350 19.65 9.10 -8.44
N LYS A 351 18.97 8.46 -7.49
CA LYS A 351 19.44 8.30 -6.09
C LYS A 351 19.40 6.86 -5.58
N PHE A 352 18.69 5.95 -6.26
CA PHE A 352 18.50 4.57 -5.85
C PHE A 352 18.63 3.61 -7.03
N ILE A 353 19.06 2.38 -6.76
CA ILE A 353 19.06 1.30 -7.75
C ILE A 353 17.66 0.67 -7.73
N CYS A 354 16.75 1.19 -8.55
CA CYS A 354 15.42 0.65 -8.71
C CYS A 354 15.50 -0.69 -9.47
N VAL A 355 15.35 -1.82 -8.76
CA VAL A 355 15.41 -3.16 -9.37
C VAL A 355 14.06 -3.57 -9.97
N GLU A 356 13.00 -2.88 -9.57
CA GLU A 356 11.67 -2.97 -10.16
C GLU A 356 10.92 -1.65 -9.96
N GLU A 357 10.27 -1.18 -11.01
CA GLU A 357 9.53 0.09 -11.04
C GLU A 357 8.09 -0.17 -11.48
N ILE A 358 7.13 0.34 -10.72
CA ILE A 358 5.71 0.33 -11.06
C ILE A 358 5.20 1.77 -11.01
N VAL A 359 4.55 2.24 -12.06
CA VAL A 359 3.64 3.39 -11.96
C VAL A 359 2.23 2.82 -11.79
N SER A 360 1.52 3.24 -10.74
CA SER A 360 0.14 2.80 -10.51
C SER A 360 -0.77 3.96 -10.17
N GLU A 361 -1.95 3.95 -10.75
CA GLU A 361 -3.02 4.85 -10.32
C GLU A 361 -3.82 4.19 -9.19
N LEU A 362 -4.07 4.94 -8.11
CA LEU A 362 -4.87 4.43 -6.98
C LEU A 362 -6.27 4.05 -7.44
N SER A 363 -6.89 3.08 -6.75
CA SER A 363 -8.29 2.75 -7.02
C SER A 363 -9.22 3.94 -6.70
N PRO A 364 -10.37 4.07 -7.37
CA PRO A 364 -11.43 5.00 -7.00
C PRO A 364 -11.72 5.03 -5.50
N ALA A 365 -11.76 3.89 -4.80
CA ALA A 365 -12.01 3.86 -3.34
C ALA A 365 -10.93 4.59 -2.53
N LEU A 366 -9.64 4.46 -2.86
CA LEU A 366 -8.59 5.27 -2.23
C LEU A 366 -8.59 6.72 -2.72
N GLY A 367 -8.97 6.94 -3.98
CA GLY A 367 -9.09 8.26 -4.57
C GLY A 367 -10.15 9.15 -3.91
N VAL A 368 -11.22 8.56 -3.34
CA VAL A 368 -12.18 9.27 -2.46
C VAL A 368 -11.46 10.03 -1.35
N HIS A 369 -10.48 9.38 -0.71
CA HIS A 369 -9.79 9.88 0.47
C HIS A 369 -8.52 10.67 0.12
N THR A 370 -7.85 10.38 -0.99
CA THR A 370 -6.60 11.06 -1.36
C THR A 370 -6.81 12.27 -2.28
N GLY A 371 -7.80 12.20 -3.16
CA GLY A 371 -8.14 13.26 -4.12
C GLY A 371 -7.21 13.34 -5.34
N PRO A 372 -7.66 13.96 -6.44
CA PRO A 372 -6.84 14.16 -7.64
C PRO A 372 -5.60 15.02 -7.38
N GLY A 373 -4.53 14.76 -8.12
CA GLY A 373 -3.23 15.42 -7.94
C GLY A 373 -2.38 14.83 -6.80
N MET A 374 -2.87 13.81 -6.09
CA MET A 374 -2.00 13.04 -5.18
C MET A 374 -0.91 12.31 -5.98
N VAL A 375 0.32 12.35 -5.48
CA VAL A 375 1.47 11.58 -5.98
C VAL A 375 2.30 11.05 -4.79
N GLY A 376 2.79 9.82 -4.86
CA GLY A 376 3.49 9.16 -3.74
C GLY A 376 4.50 8.10 -4.17
N VAL A 377 5.43 7.77 -3.27
CA VAL A 377 6.35 6.63 -3.38
C VAL A 377 5.96 5.54 -2.39
N ASN A 378 6.07 4.28 -2.83
CA ASN A 378 5.76 3.08 -2.05
C ASN A 378 6.88 2.08 -2.34
N PHE A 379 7.80 1.88 -1.39
CA PHE A 379 9.05 1.18 -1.66
C PHE A 379 9.51 0.32 -0.49
N PHE A 380 10.39 -0.64 -0.78
CA PHE A 380 11.12 -1.41 0.23
C PHE A 380 12.52 -1.80 -0.28
N PRO A 381 13.51 -1.94 0.62
CA PRO A 381 14.84 -2.44 0.26
C PRO A 381 14.82 -3.94 -0.06
N VAL A 382 15.69 -4.36 -0.98
CA VAL A 382 15.84 -5.75 -1.45
C VAL A 382 17.16 -6.35 -0.98
#